data_AF-A0A645H2T9-F1
#
_entry.id   AF-A0A645H2T9-F1
#
_cell.length_a   1.000
_cell.length_b   1.000
_cell.length_c   1.000
_cell.angle_alpha   90.00
_cell.angle_beta   90.00
_cell.angle_gamma   90.00
#
_symmetry.space_group_name_H-M   'P 1'
#
loop_
_entity.id
_entity.type
_entity.pdbx_description
1 polymer ?
#
loop_
_entity_poly.entity_id
_entity_poly.type
_entity_poly.pdbx_seq_one_letter_code
_entity_poly.pdbx_strand_id
1 'polypeptide(L)'
;MIAAKPDMLVMHPLPRVDEIAHDVDSDSRAIYFKQAKYGLYIRMALILKMLSSRFDGQQQQAKEYPNIVCTNPKCISNHEHYLPKQFLDVKSDADICYCVYCDKQYRKNSEAL
;
A
#
# COMPACT_ATOMS: atom_id res chain seq x y z
N MET A 1 -34.92 -0.82 6.31
CA MET A 1 -34.09 0.02 7.22
C MET A 1 -34.54 0.05 8.70
N ILE A 2 -35.75 -0.44 9.05
CA ILE A 2 -36.34 -0.32 10.41
C ILE A 2 -35.69 -1.24 11.46
N ALA A 3 -35.27 -2.44 11.09
CA ALA A 3 -34.65 -3.41 12.02
C ALA A 3 -33.16 -3.14 12.31
N ALA A 4 -32.53 -2.19 11.61
CA ALA A 4 -31.12 -1.85 11.78
C ALA A 4 -30.92 -0.86 12.95
N LYS A 5 -29.73 -0.91 13.58
CA LYS A 5 -29.40 0.03 14.65
C LYS A 5 -29.52 1.49 14.18
N PRO A 6 -29.94 2.42 15.06
CA PRO A 6 -30.13 3.82 14.69
C PRO A 6 -28.83 4.54 14.27
N ASP A 7 -27.67 4.03 14.70
CA ASP A 7 -26.33 4.56 14.41
C ASP A 7 -25.57 3.78 13.32
N MET A 8 -26.19 2.76 12.72
CA MET A 8 -25.57 1.98 11.65
C MET A 8 -25.41 2.81 10.38
N LEU A 9 -24.18 3.06 9.93
CA LEU A 9 -23.90 3.79 8.69
C LEU A 9 -23.91 2.86 7.48
N VAL A 10 -24.48 3.32 6.36
CA VAL A 10 -24.49 2.61 5.08
C VAL A 10 -23.44 3.23 4.14
N MET A 11 -22.50 2.40 3.71
CA MET A 11 -21.39 2.76 2.81
C MET A 11 -21.48 1.98 1.49
N HIS A 12 -20.96 2.56 0.41
CA HIS A 12 -20.95 1.96 -0.92
C HIS A 12 -19.89 2.65 -1.80
N PRO A 13 -19.04 1.91 -2.54
CA PRO A 13 -17.96 2.50 -3.33
C PRO A 13 -18.43 3.26 -4.59
N LEU A 14 -19.65 2.99 -5.07
CA LEU A 14 -20.23 3.49 -6.33
C LEU A 14 -19.44 3.01 -7.59
N PRO A 15 -20.04 3.04 -8.80
CA PRO A 15 -21.47 3.24 -9.05
C PRO A 15 -22.31 2.12 -8.44
N ARG A 16 -23.53 2.43 -8.02
CA ARG A 16 -24.51 1.40 -7.65
C ARG A 16 -25.36 1.06 -8.87
N VAL A 17 -25.83 -0.17 -8.94
CA VAL A 17 -26.74 -0.68 -9.97
C VAL A 17 -28.10 -0.96 -9.32
N ASP A 18 -28.23 -2.07 -8.61
CA ASP A 18 -29.45 -2.53 -7.95
C ASP A 18 -29.22 -2.98 -6.49
N GLU A 19 -27.99 -2.82 -5.98
CA GLU A 19 -27.60 -3.26 -4.64
C GLU A 19 -28.23 -2.39 -3.53
N ILE A 20 -28.58 -1.14 -3.85
CA ILE A 20 -29.15 -0.16 -2.93
C ILE A 20 -30.30 0.56 -3.63
N ALA A 21 -31.51 0.40 -3.10
CA ALA A 21 -32.69 1.09 -3.59
C ALA A 21 -32.58 2.62 -3.40
N HIS A 22 -33.17 3.39 -4.32
CA HIS A 22 -33.10 4.85 -4.34
C HIS A 22 -33.76 5.52 -3.11
N ASP A 23 -34.76 4.87 -2.50
CA ASP A 23 -35.42 5.36 -1.28
C ASP A 23 -34.45 5.46 -0.08
N VAL A 24 -33.40 4.64 -0.08
CA VAL A 24 -32.34 4.66 0.94
C VAL A 24 -31.52 5.95 0.89
N ASP A 25 -31.52 6.71 -0.21
CA ASP A 25 -30.80 8.00 -0.31
C ASP A 25 -31.27 9.02 0.72
N SER A 26 -32.55 8.95 1.09
CA SER A 26 -33.16 9.88 2.05
C SER A 26 -32.91 9.49 3.51
N ASP A 27 -32.39 8.27 3.76
CA ASP A 27 -32.02 7.86 5.11
C ASP A 27 -30.75 8.58 5.54
N SER A 28 -30.79 9.31 6.67
CA SER A 28 -29.63 10.04 7.20
C SER A 28 -28.37 9.19 7.46
N ARG A 29 -28.53 7.86 7.53
CA ARG A 29 -27.45 6.89 7.70
C ARG A 29 -26.75 6.53 6.40
N ALA A 30 -27.31 6.87 5.25
CA ALA A 30 -26.70 6.71 3.95
C ALA A 30 -25.56 7.73 3.77
N ILE A 31 -24.31 7.26 3.85
CA ILE A 31 -23.12 8.13 3.81
C ILE A 31 -22.25 7.93 2.56
N TYR A 32 -22.65 7.08 1.61
CA TYR A 32 -21.86 6.78 0.41
C TYR A 32 -21.51 8.02 -0.43
N PHE A 33 -22.36 9.06 -0.46
CA PHE A 33 -21.99 10.34 -1.09
C PHE A 33 -20.91 11.11 -0.31
N LYS A 34 -20.99 11.13 1.02
CA LYS A 34 -19.94 11.71 1.87
C LYS A 34 -18.64 10.93 1.74
N GLN A 35 -18.71 9.60 1.70
CA GLN A 35 -17.60 8.69 1.45
C GLN A 35 -16.90 9.01 0.12
N ALA A 36 -17.64 9.17 -0.98
CA ALA A 36 -17.06 9.55 -2.27
C ALA A 36 -16.29 10.88 -2.20
N LYS A 37 -16.85 11.87 -1.49
CA LYS A 37 -16.16 13.15 -1.22
C LYS A 37 -14.90 12.95 -0.37
N TYR A 38 -14.93 12.11 0.65
CA TYR A 38 -13.74 11.78 1.45
C TYR A 38 -12.65 11.08 0.63
N GLY A 39 -13.04 10.35 -0.42
CA GLY A 39 -12.13 9.81 -1.43
C GLY A 39 -11.27 10.87 -2.14
N LEU A 40 -11.74 12.11 -2.28
CA LEU A 40 -10.93 13.22 -2.79
C LEU A 40 -9.84 13.60 -1.77
N TYR A 41 -10.23 13.86 -0.52
CA TYR A 41 -9.31 14.35 0.51
C TYR A 41 -8.23 13.33 0.85
N ILE A 42 -8.57 12.04 0.92
CA ILE A 42 -7.57 11.01 1.21
C ILE A 42 -6.54 10.88 0.08
N ARG A 43 -6.98 11.02 -1.18
CA ARG A 43 -6.06 11.02 -2.33
C ARG A 43 -5.16 12.24 -2.31
N MET A 44 -5.70 13.43 -2.01
CA MET A 44 -4.90 14.64 -1.81
C MET A 44 -3.85 14.44 -0.71
N ALA A 45 -4.27 13.93 0.46
CA ALA A 45 -3.37 13.67 1.58
C ALA A 45 -2.30 12.63 1.25
N LEU A 46 -2.65 11.56 0.53
CA LEU A 46 -1.71 10.52 0.10
C LEU A 46 -0.70 11.04 -0.92
N ILE A 47 -1.14 11.80 -1.93
CA ILE A 47 -0.24 12.42 -2.91
C ILE A 47 0.71 13.38 -2.21
N LEU A 48 0.18 14.25 -1.34
CA LEU A 48 0.99 15.15 -0.52
C LEU A 48 1.98 14.38 0.35
N LYS A 49 1.54 13.26 0.95
CA LYS A 49 2.40 12.37 1.76
C LYS A 49 3.58 11.84 0.92
N MET A 50 3.30 11.35 -0.29
CA MET A 50 4.31 10.76 -1.17
C MET A 50 5.29 11.80 -1.70
N LEU A 51 4.81 12.99 -2.07
CA LEU A 51 5.64 14.07 -2.61
C LEU A 51 6.46 14.80 -1.55
N SER A 52 5.96 14.87 -0.31
CA SER A 52 6.58 15.69 0.72
C SER A 52 7.89 15.14 1.27
N SER A 53 8.35 13.94 0.87
CA SER A 53 9.71 13.33 1.03
C SER A 53 10.51 13.60 2.32
N ARG A 54 9.87 14.12 3.38
CA ARG A 54 10.40 14.56 4.65
C ARG A 54 9.39 14.27 5.74
N PHE A 55 8.89 13.04 5.75
CA PHE A 55 8.40 12.53 7.01
C PHE A 55 9.62 12.02 7.74
N ASP A 56 9.92 12.65 8.87
CA ASP A 56 11.00 12.36 9.80
C ASP A 56 10.83 10.99 10.50
N GLY A 57 10.42 9.98 9.75
CA GLY A 57 10.49 8.57 10.12
C GLY A 57 11.56 7.96 9.25
N GLN A 58 12.79 7.88 9.78
CA GLN A 58 13.97 7.24 9.21
C GLN A 58 13.68 6.37 7.97
N GLN A 59 13.76 6.97 6.78
CA GLN A 59 13.78 6.18 5.54
C GLN A 59 15.04 5.32 5.63
N GLN A 60 14.86 4.01 5.83
CA GLN A 60 15.95 3.07 5.60
C GLN A 60 16.37 3.27 4.15
N GLN A 61 17.63 3.69 3.94
CA GLN A 61 18.14 3.84 2.59
C GLN A 61 18.20 2.46 1.95
N ALA A 62 17.46 2.33 0.86
CA ALA A 62 17.58 1.21 -0.05
C ALA A 62 19.00 1.21 -0.64
N LYS A 63 19.67 0.05 -0.61
CA LYS A 63 21.05 -0.12 -1.08
C LYS A 63 21.12 -1.18 -2.16
N GLU A 64 22.08 -1.04 -3.06
CA GLU A 64 22.48 -2.09 -3.99
C GLU A 64 23.66 -2.86 -3.42
N TYR A 65 23.63 -4.18 -3.56
CA TYR A 65 24.69 -5.06 -3.12
C TYR A 65 25.28 -5.78 -4.34
N PRO A 66 26.60 -5.72 -4.57
CA PRO A 66 27.23 -6.31 -5.76
C PRO A 66 26.92 -7.80 -5.95
N ASN A 67 26.78 -8.54 -4.84
CA ASN A 67 26.65 -10.00 -4.83
C ASN A 67 25.22 -10.49 -4.53
N ILE A 68 24.22 -9.60 -4.50
CA ILE A 68 22.84 -9.98 -4.15
C ILE A 68 21.91 -9.53 -5.28
N VAL A 69 21.22 -10.50 -5.86
CA VAL A 69 20.19 -10.27 -6.88
C VAL A 69 18.91 -10.99 -6.45
N CYS A 70 17.76 -10.37 -6.71
CA CYS A 70 16.48 -10.95 -6.36
C CYS A 70 16.22 -12.22 -7.20
N THR A 71 16.28 -13.39 -6.56
CA THR A 71 15.96 -14.69 -7.16
C THR A 71 14.47 -15.01 -7.28
N ASN A 72 13.56 -14.09 -6.90
CA ASN A 72 12.12 -14.33 -7.09
C ASN A 72 11.76 -14.13 -8.58
N PRO A 73 11.38 -15.18 -9.33
CA PRO A 73 11.12 -15.06 -10.76
C PRO A 73 9.95 -14.13 -11.11
N LYS A 74 9.08 -13.81 -10.14
CA LYS A 74 7.95 -12.87 -10.30
C LYS A 74 8.29 -11.43 -9.88
N CYS A 75 9.51 -11.17 -9.43
CA CYS A 75 9.91 -9.83 -9.01
C CYS A 75 10.03 -8.91 -10.23
N ILE A 76 9.48 -7.69 -10.12
CA ILE A 76 9.56 -6.69 -11.20
C ILE A 76 10.99 -6.37 -11.62
N SER A 77 11.97 -6.45 -10.70
CA SER A 77 13.39 -6.25 -11.02
C SER A 77 13.97 -7.29 -12.02
N ASN A 78 13.30 -8.43 -12.19
CA ASN A 78 13.68 -9.47 -13.15
C ASN A 78 12.99 -9.30 -14.51
N HIS A 79 11.90 -8.54 -14.56
CA HIS A 79 11.14 -8.25 -15.79
C HIS A 79 11.47 -6.86 -16.37
N GLU A 80 11.81 -5.90 -15.52
CA GLU A 80 12.09 -4.50 -15.87
C GLU A 80 13.56 -4.18 -15.55
N HIS A 81 14.46 -4.43 -16.51
CA HIS A 81 15.92 -4.33 -16.28
C HIS A 81 16.44 -2.92 -15.99
N TYR A 82 15.64 -1.88 -16.24
CA TYR A 82 15.98 -0.50 -15.88
C TYR A 82 15.79 -0.20 -14.38
N LEU A 83 15.06 -1.06 -13.66
CA LEU A 83 14.86 -0.87 -12.22
C LEU A 83 16.13 -1.23 -11.45
N PRO A 84 16.56 -0.38 -10.50
CA PRO A 84 17.72 -0.67 -9.67
C PRO A 84 17.45 -1.88 -8.77
N LYS A 85 18.43 -2.74 -8.52
CA LYS A 85 18.26 -3.96 -7.71
C LYS A 85 18.48 -3.65 -6.23
N GLN A 86 17.51 -2.97 -5.63
CA GLN A 86 17.64 -2.41 -4.29
C GLN A 86 17.11 -3.33 -3.17
N PHE A 87 17.74 -3.23 -2.00
CA PHE A 87 17.43 -3.99 -0.80
C PHE A 87 17.40 -3.10 0.45
N LEU A 88 16.57 -3.46 1.43
CA LEU A 88 16.47 -2.82 2.75
C LEU A 88 17.10 -3.68 3.83
N ASP A 89 17.92 -3.06 4.68
CA ASP A 89 18.58 -3.72 5.81
C ASP A 89 17.65 -3.85 7.01
N VAL A 90 17.72 -4.99 7.69
CA VAL A 90 17.00 -5.20 8.95
C VAL A 90 17.76 -4.53 10.09
N LYS A 91 17.08 -3.72 10.92
CA LYS A 91 17.74 -3.03 12.04
C LYS A 91 18.28 -3.99 13.10
N SER A 92 17.63 -5.15 13.28
CA SER A 92 18.00 -6.15 14.27
C SER A 92 19.08 -7.13 13.82
N ASP A 93 19.31 -7.27 12.50
CA ASP A 93 20.28 -8.20 11.95
C ASP A 93 20.95 -7.60 10.70
N ALA A 94 22.22 -7.27 10.83
CA ALA A 94 23.00 -6.63 9.77
C ALA A 94 23.25 -7.55 8.56
N ASP A 95 23.16 -8.87 8.72
CA ASP A 95 23.38 -9.84 7.63
C ASP A 95 22.11 -10.11 6.81
N ILE A 96 20.94 -9.65 7.27
CA ILE A 96 19.67 -9.86 6.58
C ILE A 96 19.25 -8.59 5.82
N CYS A 97 18.76 -8.79 4.59
CA CYS A 97 18.08 -7.75 3.84
C CYS A 97 16.84 -8.27 3.10
N TYR A 98 15.94 -7.36 2.74
CA TYR A 98 14.73 -7.63 1.96
C TYR A 98 14.79 -6.90 0.62
N CYS A 99 14.36 -7.55 -0.46
CA CYS A 99 14.19 -6.88 -1.75
C CYS A 99 13.10 -5.81 -1.66
N VAL A 100 13.39 -4.57 -2.08
CA VAL A 100 12.45 -3.42 -2.03
C VAL A 100 11.16 -3.65 -2.81
N TYR A 101 11.17 -4.56 -3.79
CA TYR A 101 10.05 -4.74 -4.72
C TYR A 101 9.15 -5.92 -4.40
N CYS A 102 9.66 -6.96 -3.73
CA CYS A 102 8.89 -8.18 -3.48
C CYS A 102 9.03 -8.72 -2.05
N ASP A 103 9.73 -7.98 -1.19
CA ASP A 103 9.95 -8.30 0.23
C ASP A 103 10.59 -9.67 0.50
N LYS A 104 11.18 -10.32 -0.52
CA LYS A 104 11.91 -11.58 -0.34
C LYS A 104 13.19 -11.33 0.44
N GLN A 105 13.43 -12.19 1.44
CA GLN A 105 14.58 -12.11 2.34
C GLN A 105 15.84 -12.74 1.73
N TYR A 106 16.99 -12.15 2.01
CA TYR A 106 18.32 -12.62 1.63
C TYR A 106 19.29 -12.48 2.79
N ARG A 107 20.34 -13.32 2.80
CA ARG A 107 21.54 -13.13 3.62
C ARG A 107 22.65 -12.52 2.78
N LYS A 108 23.38 -11.57 3.32
CA LYS A 108 24.45 -10.86 2.60
C LYS A 108 25.73 -11.69 2.52
N ASN A 109 26.01 -12.46 3.55
CA ASN A 109 27.23 -13.27 3.67
C ASN A 109 26.99 -14.78 3.51
N SER A 110 26.01 -15.21 2.70
CA SER A 110 26.03 -16.60 2.25
C SER A 110 27.06 -16.73 1.13
N GLU A 111 28.28 -17.11 1.48
CA GLU A 111 29.17 -17.79 0.54
C GLU A 111 28.35 -18.83 -0.22
N ALA A 112 28.48 -18.81 -1.55
CA ALA A 112 27.89 -19.79 -2.42
C ALA A 112 28.21 -21.21 -1.91
N LEU A 113 27.16 -21.98 -1.61
CA LEU A 113 27.23 -23.43 -1.64
C LEU A 113 26.51 -23.90 -2.91
#